data_AF-A0A9R1QHG5-F1
#
_entry.id   AF-A0A9R1QHG5-F1
#
_cell.length_a   1.000
_cell.length_b   1.000
_cell.length_c   1.000
_cell.angle_alpha   90.00
_cell.angle_beta   90.00
_cell.angle_gamma   90.00
#
_symmetry.space_group_name_H-M   'P 1'
#
loop_
_entity.id
_entity.type
_entity.pdbx_description
1 polymer ?
#
loop_
_entity_poly.entity_id
_entity_poly.type
_entity_poly.pdbx_seq_one_letter_code
_entity_poly.pdbx_strand_id
1 'polypeptide(L)'
;MAAPTVGKSPPALVPPAGPTPGGVLPLSSIDKTAAVRVSVDFIQVFPPSSDRGSKTIREAALPEVVGVMREAKEALKVRFTDWMHGGAKDDHYNVPLDYGTVTVSDWSRVGFNEVDYGFGEPGYVFTLNDDVNIVASVIYLKPPAPKRGIRLMLRCVEEPHAAVFADELAKYA
;
A
#
# COMPACT_ATOMS: atom_id res chain seq x y z
N MET A 1 -8.71 31.92 5.51
CA MET A 1 -9.33 30.69 6.07
C MET A 1 -8.24 29.85 6.70
N ALA A 2 -8.49 29.23 7.85
CA ALA A 2 -7.50 28.39 8.54
C ALA A 2 -7.32 27.06 7.78
N ALA A 3 -6.07 26.61 7.64
CA ALA A 3 -5.76 25.35 6.96
C ALA A 3 -6.33 24.15 7.74
N PRO A 4 -6.95 23.17 7.06
CA PRO A 4 -7.42 21.96 7.72
C PRO A 4 -6.24 21.23 8.37
N THR A 5 -6.41 20.87 9.64
CA THR A 5 -5.40 20.20 10.45
C THR A 5 -5.84 18.76 10.68
N VAL A 6 -5.09 17.80 10.14
CA VAL A 6 -5.31 16.38 10.38
C VAL A 6 -4.58 15.98 11.66
N GLY A 7 -5.33 15.66 12.71
CA GLY A 7 -4.81 15.10 13.95
C GLY A 7 -4.73 13.57 13.87
N LYS A 8 -3.60 12.99 14.24
CA LYS A 8 -3.47 11.53 14.36
C LYS A 8 -3.94 11.12 15.75
N SER A 9 -5.04 10.37 15.83
CA SER A 9 -5.47 9.76 17.08
C SER A 9 -4.50 8.66 17.51
N PRO A 10 -4.30 8.41 18.82
CA PRO A 10 -3.60 7.23 19.28
C PRO A 10 -4.31 5.96 18.77
N PRO A 11 -3.56 4.88 18.48
CA PRO A 11 -4.15 3.59 18.14
C PRO A 11 -5.13 3.17 19.23
N ALA A 12 -6.36 2.87 18.85
CA ALA A 12 -7.39 2.37 19.76
C ALA A 12 -7.98 1.10 19.15
N LEU A 13 -8.08 0.05 19.96
CA LEU A 13 -8.87 -1.12 19.60
C LEU A 13 -10.34 -0.68 19.56
N VAL A 14 -10.98 -0.86 18.41
CA VAL A 14 -12.42 -0.63 18.28
C VAL A 14 -13.12 -1.89 18.77
N PRO A 15 -13.78 -1.88 19.95
CA PRO A 15 -14.48 -3.05 20.42
C PRO A 15 -15.67 -3.36 19.48
N PRO A 16 -16.06 -4.64 19.35
CA PRO A 16 -17.30 -4.99 18.66
C PRO A 16 -18.46 -4.16 19.23
N ALA A 17 -19.33 -3.65 18.36
CA ALA A 17 -20.51 -2.88 18.77
C ALA A 17 -21.49 -3.71 19.64
N GLY A 18 -21.34 -5.04 19.62
CA GLY A 18 -22.05 -6.00 20.45
C GLY A 18 -21.47 -7.41 20.27
N PRO A 19 -22.07 -8.43 20.91
CA PRO A 19 -21.67 -9.82 20.74
C PRO A 19 -21.77 -10.24 19.27
N THR A 20 -20.78 -11.01 18.79
CA THR A 20 -20.84 -11.62 17.45
C THR A 20 -22.10 -12.48 17.34
N PRO A 21 -23.02 -12.23 16.38
CA PRO A 21 -24.22 -13.03 16.26
C PRO A 21 -23.88 -14.50 16.01
N GLY A 22 -24.52 -15.41 16.74
CA GLY A 22 -24.40 -16.85 16.51
C GLY A 22 -25.27 -17.32 15.34
N GLY A 23 -24.81 -18.35 14.62
CA GLY A 23 -25.57 -19.03 13.56
C GLY A 23 -25.07 -18.75 12.14
N VAL A 24 -25.79 -19.29 11.16
CA VAL A 24 -25.50 -19.05 9.73
C VAL A 24 -26.19 -17.76 9.32
N LEU A 25 -25.40 -16.70 9.12
CA LEU A 25 -25.92 -15.43 8.61
C LEU A 25 -25.96 -15.46 7.07
N PRO A 26 -27.04 -14.95 6.45
CA PRO A 26 -27.05 -14.74 5.02
C PRO A 26 -25.99 -13.68 4.66
N LEU A 27 -25.23 -13.96 3.60
CA LEU A 27 -24.29 -13.02 3.02
C LEU A 27 -24.97 -11.67 2.75
N SER A 28 -24.30 -10.56 3.12
CA SER A 28 -24.76 -9.22 2.81
C SER A 28 -24.78 -8.98 1.29
N SER A 29 -25.40 -7.89 0.83
CA SER A 29 -25.36 -7.53 -0.60
C SER A 29 -23.93 -7.34 -1.12
N ILE A 30 -23.03 -6.84 -0.26
CA ILE A 30 -21.59 -6.73 -0.51
C ILE A 30 -20.99 -8.12 -0.71
N ASP A 31 -21.26 -9.04 0.22
CA ASP A 31 -20.78 -10.41 0.13
C ASP A 31 -21.35 -11.19 -1.06
N LYS A 32 -22.53 -10.83 -1.58
CA LYS A 32 -23.16 -11.49 -2.74
C LYS A 32 -22.63 -11.01 -4.08
N THR A 33 -22.01 -9.83 -4.14
CA THR A 33 -21.58 -9.23 -5.39
C THR A 33 -20.14 -9.62 -5.67
N ALA A 34 -19.90 -10.50 -6.64
CA ALA A 34 -18.55 -10.98 -6.99
C ALA A 34 -17.58 -9.82 -7.31
N ALA A 35 -18.08 -8.75 -7.93
CA ALA A 35 -17.30 -7.54 -8.25
C ALA A 35 -17.01 -6.63 -7.04
N VAL A 36 -17.52 -6.95 -5.85
CA VAL A 36 -17.21 -6.25 -4.58
C VAL A 36 -16.38 -7.16 -3.66
N ARG A 37 -16.20 -8.44 -4.02
CA ARG A 37 -15.20 -9.36 -3.45
C ARG A 37 -13.81 -9.17 -4.07
N VAL A 38 -13.54 -7.99 -4.63
CA VAL A 38 -12.19 -7.58 -4.99
C VAL A 38 -11.65 -6.86 -3.78
N SER A 39 -10.55 -7.38 -3.22
CA SER A 39 -9.72 -6.54 -2.36
C SER A 39 -9.10 -5.51 -3.28
N VAL A 40 -9.72 -4.35 -3.35
CA VAL A 40 -9.05 -3.19 -3.90
C VAL A 40 -7.95 -2.89 -2.89
N ASP A 41 -6.70 -3.19 -3.26
CA ASP A 41 -5.58 -2.60 -2.54
C ASP A 41 -5.87 -1.11 -2.49
N PHE A 42 -6.01 -0.55 -1.28
CA PHE A 42 -6.21 0.88 -1.13
C PHE A 42 -4.89 1.56 -1.46
N ILE A 43 -4.62 1.68 -2.76
CA ILE A 43 -3.44 2.27 -3.31
C ILE A 43 -3.68 3.77 -3.26
N GLN A 44 -3.10 4.41 -2.25
CA GLN A 44 -2.91 5.85 -2.31
C GLN A 44 -1.79 6.09 -3.33
N VAL A 45 -2.17 6.36 -4.57
CA VAL A 45 -1.23 6.82 -5.59
C VAL A 45 -0.86 8.24 -5.23
N PHE A 46 0.35 8.39 -4.69
CA PHE A 46 0.93 9.71 -4.49
C PHE A 46 1.52 10.18 -5.82
N PRO A 47 1.57 11.50 -6.08
CA PRO A 47 2.19 12.04 -7.28
C PRO A 47 3.61 11.46 -7.43
N PRO A 48 4.09 11.26 -8.67
CA PRO A 48 5.42 10.74 -8.91
C PRO A 48 6.43 11.57 -8.11
N SER A 49 7.31 10.86 -7.39
CA SER A 49 8.32 11.52 -6.56
C SER A 49 9.37 12.26 -7.38
N SER A 50 9.46 11.93 -8.66
CA SER A 50 10.32 12.58 -9.64
C SER A 50 9.88 12.25 -11.06
N ASP A 51 10.04 13.21 -11.98
CA ASP A 51 10.02 12.95 -13.43
C ASP A 51 11.38 12.41 -13.94
N ARG A 52 12.24 11.93 -13.02
CA ARG A 52 13.53 11.35 -13.37
C ARG A 52 13.30 10.04 -14.10
N GLY A 53 13.88 9.91 -15.29
CA GLY A 53 13.79 8.69 -16.08
C GLY A 53 14.34 7.47 -15.33
N SER A 54 13.84 6.29 -15.68
CA SER A 54 14.23 5.01 -15.09
C SER A 54 15.74 4.78 -15.07
N LYS A 55 16.45 5.24 -16.10
CA LYS A 55 17.92 5.21 -16.18
C LYS A 55 18.59 6.01 -15.06
N THR A 56 18.09 7.22 -14.79
CA THR A 56 18.62 8.09 -13.74
C THR A 56 18.42 7.47 -12.36
N ILE A 57 17.25 6.85 -12.11
CA ILE A 57 17.00 6.15 -10.83
C ILE A 57 17.89 4.91 -10.69
N ARG A 58 18.11 4.16 -11.78
CA ARG A 58 19.00 2.99 -11.80
C ARG A 58 20.46 3.33 -11.50
N GLU A 59 20.94 4.46 -11.98
CA GLU A 59 22.33 4.90 -11.82
C GLU A 59 22.55 5.72 -10.53
N ALA A 60 21.48 6.16 -9.86
CA ALA A 60 21.54 6.94 -8.64
C ALA A 60 21.98 6.11 -7.43
N ALA A 61 22.67 6.77 -6.50
CA ALA A 61 23.00 6.15 -5.21
C ALA A 61 21.72 5.99 -4.35
N LEU A 62 21.64 4.95 -3.53
CA LEU A 62 20.48 4.69 -2.67
C LEU A 62 20.05 5.92 -1.82
N PRO A 63 20.96 6.69 -1.19
CA PRO A 63 20.57 7.89 -0.42
C PRO A 63 19.89 8.96 -1.28
N GLU A 64 20.25 9.06 -2.56
CA GLU A 64 19.66 10.01 -3.50
C GLU A 64 18.22 9.61 -3.83
N VAL A 65 17.99 8.33 -4.11
CA VAL A 65 16.64 7.78 -4.34
C VAL A 65 15.75 8.00 -3.10
N VAL A 66 16.29 7.78 -1.90
CA VAL A 66 15.58 8.04 -0.64
C VAL A 66 15.27 9.54 -0.46
N GLY A 67 16.19 10.42 -0.86
CA GLY A 67 16.00 11.88 -0.84
C GLY A 67 14.82 12.30 -1.72
N VAL A 68 14.79 11.82 -2.96
CA VAL A 68 13.68 12.06 -3.91
C VAL A 68 12.33 11.62 -3.32
N MET A 69 12.27 10.41 -2.73
CA MET A 69 11.04 9.91 -2.10
C MET A 69 10.61 10.78 -0.90
N ARG A 70 11.56 11.32 -0.13
CA ARG A 70 11.27 12.18 1.02
C ARG A 70 10.71 13.53 0.58
N GLU A 71 11.38 14.20 -0.35
CA GLU A 71 10.95 15.49 -0.90
C GLU A 71 9.53 15.41 -1.46
N ALA A 72 9.24 14.32 -2.18
CA ALA A 72 7.90 14.05 -2.70
C ALA A 72 6.83 13.89 -1.60
N LYS A 73 7.15 13.15 -0.54
CA LYS A 73 6.26 12.97 0.62
C LYS A 73 6.02 14.28 1.36
N GLU A 74 7.03 15.14 1.46
CA GLU A 74 6.92 16.45 2.11
C GLU A 74 6.07 17.43 1.28
N ALA A 75 6.25 17.42 -0.05
CA ALA A 75 5.47 18.24 -0.97
C ALA A 75 3.98 17.83 -1.03
N LEU A 76 3.65 16.59 -0.68
CA LEU A 76 2.29 16.04 -0.78
C LEU A 76 1.26 16.88 -0.02
N LYS A 77 1.57 17.29 1.22
CA LYS A 77 0.62 18.05 2.04
C LYS A 77 0.24 19.37 1.38
N VAL A 78 1.23 20.07 0.82
CA VAL A 78 1.02 21.35 0.14
C VAL A 78 0.18 21.14 -1.13
N ARG A 79 0.55 20.18 -1.98
CA ARG A 79 -0.16 19.85 -3.22
C ARG A 79 -1.61 19.43 -2.97
N PHE A 80 -1.83 18.55 -2.00
CA PHE A 80 -3.17 18.10 -1.62
C PHE A 80 -4.03 19.26 -1.09
N THR A 81 -3.43 20.13 -0.27
CA THR A 81 -4.12 21.33 0.22
C THR A 81 -4.49 22.25 -0.93
N ASP A 82 -3.56 22.53 -1.84
CA ASP A 82 -3.83 23.37 -3.01
C ASP A 82 -4.93 22.79 -3.92
N TRP A 83 -4.87 21.48 -4.20
CA TRP A 83 -5.91 20.74 -4.93
C TRP A 83 -7.29 20.87 -4.27
N MET A 84 -7.38 20.69 -2.94
CA MET A 84 -8.62 20.87 -2.17
C MET A 84 -9.23 22.27 -2.31
N HIS A 85 -8.42 23.30 -2.60
CA HIS A 85 -8.88 24.67 -2.80
C HIS A 85 -9.11 25.03 -4.28
N GLY A 86 -9.10 24.05 -5.18
CA GLY A 86 -9.32 24.25 -6.61
C GLY A 86 -8.08 24.75 -7.37
N GLY A 87 -6.90 24.65 -6.77
CA GLY A 87 -5.63 25.06 -7.38
C GLY A 87 -5.10 24.11 -8.47
N ALA A 88 -5.68 22.92 -8.60
CA ALA A 88 -5.24 21.92 -9.57
C ALA A 88 -5.61 22.33 -11.00
N LYS A 89 -4.67 23.01 -11.66
CA LYS A 89 -4.75 23.36 -13.09
C LYS A 89 -4.25 22.24 -14.01
N ASP A 90 -3.45 21.32 -13.47
CA ASP A 90 -2.98 20.09 -14.13
C ASP A 90 -3.44 18.86 -13.34
N ASP A 91 -3.74 17.78 -14.05
CA ASP A 91 -4.06 16.48 -13.45
C ASP A 91 -2.80 15.81 -12.90
N HIS A 92 -2.31 16.30 -11.76
CA HIS A 92 -1.13 15.80 -11.05
C HIS A 92 -1.26 14.34 -10.58
N TYR A 93 -2.42 13.72 -10.78
CA TYR A 93 -2.74 12.36 -10.35
C TYR A 93 -2.90 11.38 -11.53
N ASN A 94 -2.73 11.84 -12.77
CA ASN A 94 -2.73 10.99 -13.95
C ASN A 94 -1.37 10.28 -14.11
N VAL A 95 -1.11 9.32 -13.23
CA VAL A 95 0.07 8.45 -13.33
C VAL A 95 -0.25 7.33 -14.34
N PRO A 96 0.57 7.14 -15.40
CA PRO A 96 0.36 6.02 -16.31
C PRO A 96 0.50 4.71 -15.54
N LEU A 97 -0.54 3.88 -15.54
CA LEU A 97 -0.55 2.56 -14.90
C LEU A 97 0.04 1.51 -15.85
N ASP A 98 1.25 1.76 -16.33
CA ASP A 98 2.00 0.83 -17.18
C ASP A 98 3.07 0.07 -16.38
N TYR A 99 3.81 -0.81 -17.04
CA TYR A 99 4.85 -1.65 -16.43
C TYR A 99 6.00 -0.85 -15.77
N GLY A 100 6.13 0.45 -16.08
CA GLY A 100 7.08 1.36 -15.46
C GLY A 100 6.63 1.90 -14.09
N THR A 101 5.37 1.72 -13.72
CA THR A 101 4.80 2.26 -12.49
C THR A 101 4.69 1.19 -11.41
N VAL A 102 5.47 1.36 -10.34
CA VAL A 102 5.40 0.52 -9.14
C VAL A 102 4.79 1.26 -7.96
N THR A 103 3.83 0.63 -7.30
CA THR A 103 3.23 1.11 -6.07
C THR A 103 3.86 0.40 -4.88
N VAL A 104 4.15 1.16 -3.84
CA VAL A 104 4.80 0.63 -2.63
C VAL A 104 3.97 1.02 -1.41
N SER A 105 3.43 0.03 -0.71
CA SER A 105 2.53 0.22 0.43
C SER A 105 3.11 -0.38 1.71
N ASP A 106 3.14 0.40 2.79
CA ASP A 106 3.56 -0.08 4.11
C ASP A 106 2.36 -0.50 4.96
N TRP A 107 2.19 -1.81 5.14
CA TRP A 107 1.15 -2.41 5.98
C TRP A 107 1.68 -2.88 7.34
N SER A 108 2.96 -2.67 7.64
CA SER A 108 3.59 -3.15 8.88
C SER A 108 2.99 -2.54 10.15
N ARG A 109 2.27 -1.42 10.03
CA ARG A 109 1.67 -0.66 11.14
C ARG A 109 0.14 -0.59 11.09
N VAL A 110 -0.51 -1.34 10.20
CA VAL A 110 -1.96 -1.28 10.02
C VAL A 110 -2.73 -1.99 11.16
N GLY A 111 -2.07 -2.85 11.92
CA GLY A 111 -2.70 -3.57 13.03
C GLY A 111 -3.21 -4.97 12.67
N PHE A 112 -3.00 -5.42 11.42
CA PHE A 112 -3.53 -6.71 10.95
C PHE A 112 -3.01 -7.92 11.72
N ASN A 113 -1.88 -7.82 12.41
CA ASN A 113 -1.33 -8.94 13.20
C ASN A 113 -1.81 -8.89 14.66
N GLU A 114 -2.51 -7.82 15.04
CA GLU A 114 -2.97 -7.53 16.39
C GLU A 114 -4.50 -7.66 16.52
N VAL A 115 -5.19 -8.08 15.44
CA VAL A 115 -6.65 -8.25 15.44
C VAL A 115 -7.03 -9.54 16.14
N ASP A 116 -7.79 -9.45 17.23
CA ASP A 116 -8.36 -10.59 17.93
C ASP A 116 -9.89 -10.47 18.02
N TYR A 117 -10.59 -11.41 17.38
CA TYR A 117 -12.05 -11.51 17.41
C TYR A 117 -12.57 -12.49 18.49
N GLY A 118 -11.73 -12.85 19.46
CA GLY A 118 -12.00 -13.85 20.49
C GLY A 118 -11.42 -15.23 20.19
N PHE A 119 -10.57 -15.35 19.16
CA PHE A 119 -9.93 -16.60 18.73
C PHE A 119 -8.38 -16.53 18.80
N GLY A 120 -7.83 -15.42 19.31
CA GLY A 120 -6.40 -15.14 19.33
C GLY A 120 -5.92 -14.35 18.11
N GLU A 121 -4.63 -14.03 18.12
CA GLU A 121 -3.99 -13.25 17.05
C GLU A 121 -3.94 -14.02 15.71
N PRO A 122 -3.90 -13.32 14.56
CA PRO A 122 -3.86 -13.98 13.26
C PRO A 122 -2.52 -14.69 13.05
N GLY A 123 -2.57 -15.98 12.73
CA GLY A 123 -1.36 -16.74 12.41
C GLY A 123 -0.67 -16.27 11.13
N TYR A 124 -1.40 -15.62 10.22
CA TYR A 124 -0.86 -15.12 8.96
C TYR A 124 -1.71 -13.99 8.36
N VAL A 125 -1.05 -12.95 7.85
CA VAL A 125 -1.65 -11.87 7.07
C VAL A 125 -1.18 -11.99 5.62
N PHE A 126 -2.12 -11.93 4.68
CA PHE A 126 -1.83 -11.95 3.25
C PHE A 126 -2.80 -11.04 2.50
N THR A 127 -2.36 -10.57 1.33
CA THR A 127 -3.18 -9.80 0.39
C THR A 127 -3.82 -10.77 -0.58
N LEU A 128 -5.05 -10.49 -1.06
CA LEU A 128 -5.67 -11.35 -2.04
C LEU A 128 -4.82 -11.37 -3.31
N ASN A 129 -4.57 -12.57 -3.81
CA ASN A 129 -3.87 -12.82 -5.06
C ASN A 129 -4.96 -13.19 -6.07
N ASP A 130 -5.61 -12.17 -6.63
CA ASP A 130 -6.42 -12.38 -7.82
C ASP A 130 -5.54 -12.19 -9.07
N ASP A 131 -5.98 -12.76 -10.19
CA ASP A 131 -5.26 -12.67 -11.47
C ASP A 131 -5.37 -11.25 -12.09
N VAL A 132 -5.95 -10.29 -11.37
CA VAL A 132 -6.26 -8.94 -11.85
C VAL A 132 -5.23 -7.96 -11.30
N ASN A 133 -3.97 -8.15 -11.70
CA ASN A 133 -2.88 -7.27 -11.29
C ASN A 133 -2.86 -5.99 -12.15
N ILE A 134 -3.73 -5.03 -11.83
CA ILE A 134 -3.90 -3.78 -12.60
C ILE A 134 -2.66 -2.88 -12.49
N VAL A 135 -1.93 -2.95 -11.37
CA VAL A 135 -0.76 -2.10 -11.09
C VAL A 135 0.32 -2.92 -10.39
N ALA A 136 1.57 -2.78 -10.82
CA ALA A 136 2.68 -3.41 -10.13
C ALA A 136 2.73 -2.94 -8.65
N SER A 137 2.75 -3.88 -7.70
CA SER A 137 2.63 -3.58 -6.27
C SER A 137 3.67 -4.28 -5.41
N VAL A 138 4.22 -3.55 -4.44
CA VAL A 138 5.09 -4.03 -3.37
C VAL A 138 4.45 -3.69 -2.03
N ILE A 139 4.19 -4.70 -1.20
CA ILE A 139 3.57 -4.51 0.11
C ILE A 139 4.53 -4.96 1.21
N TYR A 140 4.86 -4.03 2.12
CA TYR A 140 5.61 -4.32 3.33
C TYR A 140 4.68 -4.86 4.40
N LEU A 141 4.95 -6.07 4.87
CA LEU A 141 4.21 -6.74 5.92
C LEU A 141 5.14 -7.01 7.11
N LYS A 142 4.54 -7.04 8.30
CA LYS A 142 5.17 -7.63 9.48
C LYS A 142 5.31 -9.14 9.24
N PRO A 143 6.49 -9.74 9.48
CA PRO A 143 6.65 -11.18 9.36
C PRO A 143 5.82 -11.89 10.47
N PRO A 144 5.27 -13.09 10.19
CA PRO A 144 4.55 -13.85 11.20
C PRO A 144 5.51 -14.27 12.32
N ALA A 145 5.02 -14.29 13.56
CA ALA A 145 5.80 -14.77 14.69
C ALA A 145 6.27 -16.22 14.45
N PRO A 146 7.51 -16.58 14.83
CA PRO A 146 8.52 -15.80 15.55
C PRO A 146 9.53 -15.08 14.63
N LYS A 147 9.27 -14.98 13.31
CA LYS A 147 10.23 -14.42 12.34
C LYS A 147 10.41 -12.91 12.59
N ARG A 148 11.63 -12.41 12.39
CA ARG A 148 12.01 -11.00 12.56
C ARG A 148 12.35 -10.38 11.21
N GLY A 149 12.32 -9.05 11.12
CA GLY A 149 12.63 -8.31 9.89
C GLY A 149 11.39 -7.79 9.19
N ILE A 150 11.46 -7.73 7.86
CA ILE A 150 10.39 -7.23 6.99
C ILE A 150 10.02 -8.36 6.02
N ARG A 151 8.73 -8.54 5.77
CA ARG A 151 8.24 -9.42 4.71
C ARG A 151 7.77 -8.57 3.55
N LEU A 152 8.24 -8.91 2.34
CA LEU A 152 7.76 -8.30 1.11
C LEU A 152 6.77 -9.22 0.43
N MET A 153 5.66 -8.67 -0.02
CA MET A 153 4.77 -9.29 -0.99
C MET A 153 4.90 -8.51 -2.30
N LEU A 154 5.31 -9.20 -3.36
CA LEU A 154 5.74 -8.60 -4.62
C LEU A 154 4.84 -9.10 -5.75
N ARG A 155 4.17 -8.18 -6.43
CA ARG A 155 3.45 -8.41 -7.69
C ARG A 155 3.84 -7.31 -8.68
N CYS A 156 5.14 -7.19 -8.91
CA CYS A 156 5.71 -6.01 -9.56
C CYS A 156 6.54 -6.29 -10.81
N VAL A 157 6.64 -7.57 -11.22
CA VAL A 157 7.41 -7.97 -12.41
C VAL A 157 6.64 -9.00 -13.22
N GLU A 158 6.75 -8.90 -14.55
CA GLU A 158 6.24 -9.92 -15.47
C GLU A 158 7.16 -11.15 -15.47
N GLU A 159 6.61 -12.30 -15.88
CA GLU A 159 7.33 -13.59 -15.92
C GLU A 159 8.72 -13.51 -16.60
N PRO A 160 8.91 -12.81 -17.74
CA PRO A 160 10.22 -12.70 -18.39
C PRO A 160 11.30 -12.00 -17.53
N HIS A 161 10.89 -11.17 -16.58
CA HIS A 161 11.79 -10.39 -15.72
C HIS A 161 11.97 -11.00 -14.32
N ALA A 162 11.19 -12.02 -13.98
CA ALA A 162 11.13 -12.58 -12.63
C ALA A 162 12.48 -13.16 -12.17
N ALA A 163 13.20 -13.88 -13.03
CA ALA A 163 14.48 -14.50 -12.68
C ALA A 163 15.54 -13.43 -12.34
N VAL A 164 15.71 -12.43 -13.20
CA VAL A 164 16.68 -11.34 -12.98
C VAL A 164 16.33 -10.56 -11.71
N PHE A 165 15.05 -10.32 -11.46
CA PHE A 165 14.60 -9.62 -10.26
C PHE A 165 14.88 -10.43 -8.99
N ALA A 166 14.67 -11.76 -9.03
CA ALA A 166 15.01 -12.65 -7.91
C ALA A 166 16.51 -12.63 -7.60
N ASP A 167 17.37 -12.65 -8.62
CA ASP A 167 18.82 -12.56 -8.47
C ASP A 167 19.27 -11.23 -7.84
N GLU A 168 18.63 -10.12 -8.21
CA GLU A 168 18.89 -8.81 -7.59
C GLU A 168 18.44 -8.77 -6.12
N LEU A 169 17.26 -9.31 -5.80
CA LEU A 169 16.76 -9.37 -4.42
C LEU A 169 17.65 -10.22 -3.52
N ALA A 170 18.21 -11.31 -4.04
CA ALA A 170 19.10 -12.19 -3.29
C ALA A 170 20.37 -11.49 -2.78
N LYS A 171 20.77 -10.35 -3.39
CA LYS A 171 21.91 -9.54 -2.91
C LYS A 171 21.63 -8.82 -1.59
N TYR A 172 20.37 -8.73 -1.18
CA TYR A 172 19.91 -8.03 0.01
C TYR A 172 19.29 -8.96 1.06
N ALA A 173 19.29 -10.28 0.81
CA ALA A 173 18.71 -11.30 1.67
C ALA A 173 19.65 -11.74 2.80
#